data_AF-A0A800B0F4-F1
#
_entry.id   AF-A0A800B0F4-F1
#
_cell.length_a   1.000
_cell.length_b   1.000
_cell.length_c   1.000
_cell.angle_alpha   90.00
_cell.angle_beta   90.00
_cell.angle_gamma   90.00
#
_symmetry.space_group_name_H-M   'P 1'
#
loop_
_entity.id
_entity.type
_entity.pdbx_description
1 polymer ?
#
loop_
_entity_poly.entity_id
_entity_poly.type
_entity_poly.pdbx_seq_one_letter_code
_entity_poly.pdbx_strand_id
1 'polypeptide(L)'
;MKNKIGIAFFALYILQDLFSIKLDFLETWQLNDSYKTWTGIVLFSLILSQWYLSFMRMNKNYTSEKKEFFIEIHKWIGVFLPLSFYIHSTSIGYGILMLLSFVFLLNIGIGFVNTENLLGKHPKYFKWWLASHIILSVAIIAFSLIHIWIVFFYN
;
A
#
# COMPACT_ATOMS: atom_id res chain seq x y z
N MET A 1 -17.46 6.61 -0.30
CA MET A 1 -16.90 7.20 -1.54
C MET A 1 -15.42 6.88 -1.70
N LYS A 2 -14.59 7.09 -0.68
CA LYS A 2 -13.12 6.85 -0.68
C LYS A 2 -12.71 5.46 -1.17
N ASN A 3 -13.30 4.41 -0.60
CA ASN A 3 -12.98 3.03 -1.01
C ASN A 3 -13.28 2.79 -2.50
N LYS A 4 -14.28 3.46 -3.09
CA LYS A 4 -14.56 3.32 -4.54
C LYS A 4 -13.41 3.89 -5.38
N ILE A 5 -12.83 5.02 -4.96
CA ILE A 5 -11.67 5.63 -5.64
C ILE A 5 -10.45 4.70 -5.50
N GLY A 6 -10.18 4.20 -4.30
CA GLY A 6 -9.07 3.27 -4.06
C GLY A 6 -9.21 1.97 -4.86
N ILE A 7 -10.42 1.39 -4.88
CA ILE A 7 -10.74 0.22 -5.72
C ILE A 7 -10.55 0.54 -7.20
N ALA A 8 -10.92 1.73 -7.67
CA ALA A 8 -10.70 2.13 -9.06
C ALA A 8 -9.20 2.19 -9.38
N PHE A 9 -8.36 2.85 -8.56
CA PHE A 9 -6.91 2.86 -8.78
C PHE A 9 -6.29 1.47 -8.72
N PHE A 10 -6.72 0.63 -7.77
CA PHE A 10 -6.29 -0.75 -7.67
C PHE A 10 -6.67 -1.57 -8.89
N ALA A 11 -7.93 -1.50 -9.33
CA ALA A 11 -8.40 -2.20 -10.52
C ALA A 11 -7.67 -1.71 -11.77
N LEU A 12 -7.46 -0.40 -11.92
CA LEU A 12 -6.68 0.17 -13.03
C LEU A 12 -5.24 -0.36 -13.03
N TYR A 13 -4.59 -0.48 -11.87
CA TYR A 13 -3.25 -1.07 -11.77
C TYR A 13 -3.24 -2.55 -12.23
N ILE A 14 -4.24 -3.34 -11.80
CA ILE A 14 -4.32 -4.75 -12.21
C ILE A 14 -4.62 -4.87 -13.69
N LEU A 15 -5.57 -4.10 -14.21
CA LEU A 15 -5.94 -4.12 -15.63
C LEU A 15 -4.79 -3.66 -16.52
N GLN A 16 -4.06 -2.61 -16.13
CA GLN A 16 -2.92 -2.16 -16.93
C GLN A 16 -1.83 -3.23 -17.02
N ASP A 17 -1.53 -3.94 -15.93
CA ASP A 17 -0.52 -5.00 -15.91
C ASP A 17 -0.98 -6.20 -16.75
N LEU A 18 -2.23 -6.66 -16.56
CA LEU A 18 -2.81 -7.79 -17.31
C LEU A 18 -2.89 -7.57 -18.83
N PHE A 19 -3.22 -6.35 -19.25
CA PHE A 19 -3.33 -6.00 -20.67
C PHE A 19 -2.04 -5.37 -21.23
N SER A 20 -0.97 -5.29 -20.43
CA SER A 20 0.28 -4.62 -20.81
C SER A 20 0.08 -3.19 -21.31
N ILE A 21 -0.87 -2.46 -20.72
CA ILE A 21 -1.18 -1.07 -21.06
C ILE A 21 -0.17 -0.17 -20.33
N LYS A 22 0.82 0.30 -21.07
CA LYS A 22 1.91 1.12 -20.51
C LYS A 22 1.78 2.58 -20.94
N LEU A 23 2.21 3.47 -20.06
CA LEU A 23 2.37 4.89 -20.37
C LEU A 23 3.82 5.14 -20.79
N ASP A 24 4.06 5.44 -22.07
CA ASP A 24 5.42 5.53 -22.63
C ASP A 24 6.34 6.51 -21.88
N PHE A 25 5.80 7.65 -21.45
CA PHE A 25 6.58 8.62 -20.67
C PHE A 25 7.02 8.06 -19.32
N LEU A 26 6.16 7.24 -18.69
CA LEU A 26 6.44 6.62 -17.39
C LEU A 26 7.47 5.50 -17.57
N GLU A 27 7.34 4.68 -18.61
CA GLU A 27 8.36 3.69 -18.97
C GLU A 27 9.72 4.34 -19.26
N THR A 28 9.72 5.51 -19.91
CA THR A 28 10.96 6.28 -20.15
C THR A 28 11.58 6.75 -18.83
N TRP A 29 10.77 7.23 -17.88
CA TRP A 29 11.25 7.60 -16.55
C TRP A 29 11.74 6.41 -15.73
N GLN A 30 11.14 5.23 -15.92
CA GLN A 30 11.59 3.97 -15.35
C GLN A 30 12.95 3.50 -15.89
N LEU A 31 13.55 4.16 -16.88
CA LEU A 31 14.95 3.91 -17.26
C LEU A 31 15.95 4.69 -16.38
N ASN A 32 15.49 5.64 -15.58
CA ASN A 32 16.33 6.49 -14.76
C ASN A 32 16.38 5.99 -13.30
N ASP A 33 17.57 5.66 -12.80
CA ASP A 33 17.74 5.12 -11.45
C ASP A 33 17.45 6.13 -10.34
N SER A 34 17.69 7.43 -10.60
CA SER A 34 17.29 8.50 -9.68
C SER A 34 15.77 8.56 -9.56
N TYR A 35 15.05 8.42 -10.67
CA TYR A 35 13.59 8.37 -10.66
C TYR A 35 13.06 7.18 -9.83
N LYS A 36 13.59 5.97 -10.04
CA LYS A 36 13.23 4.79 -9.24
C LYS A 36 13.51 4.99 -7.76
N THR A 37 14.67 5.57 -7.43
CA THR A 37 15.08 5.81 -6.05
C THR A 37 14.13 6.78 -5.35
N TRP A 38 13.84 7.93 -5.96
CA TRP A 38 12.96 8.93 -5.37
C TRP A 38 11.51 8.44 -5.25
N THR A 39 10.98 7.80 -6.29
CA THR A 39 9.62 7.21 -6.22
C THR A 39 9.53 6.09 -5.18
N GLY A 40 10.60 5.29 -5.02
CA GLY A 40 10.71 4.26 -4.00
C GLY A 40 10.75 4.82 -2.58
N ILE A 41 11.52 5.90 -2.36
CA ILE A 41 11.54 6.61 -1.07
C ILE A 41 10.16 7.16 -0.74
N VAL A 42 9.47 7.76 -1.71
CA VAL A 42 8.11 8.27 -1.51
C VAL A 42 7.16 7.12 -1.14
N LEU A 43 7.14 6.05 -1.92
CA LEU A 43 6.30 4.89 -1.65
C LEU A 43 6.58 4.27 -0.28
N PHE A 44 7.85 4.04 0.06
CA PHE A 44 8.24 3.49 1.35
C PHE A 44 7.86 4.42 2.52
N SER A 45 7.99 5.73 2.33
CA SER A 45 7.55 6.73 3.31
C SER A 45 6.03 6.68 3.52
N LEU A 46 5.24 6.49 2.45
CA LEU A 46 3.80 6.29 2.56
C LEU A 46 3.48 5.00 3.32
N ILE A 47 4.21 3.90 3.10
CA ILE A 47 4.07 2.65 3.85
C ILE A 47 4.38 2.88 5.34
N LEU A 48 5.48 3.57 5.67
CA LEU A 48 5.82 3.89 7.07
C LEU A 48 4.77 4.78 7.73
N SER A 49 4.17 5.71 6.98
CA SER A 49 3.08 6.57 7.48
C SER A 49 1.85 5.74 7.90
N GLN A 50 1.56 4.62 7.23
CA GLN A 50 0.45 3.74 7.61
C GLN A 50 0.65 3.18 9.02
N TRP A 51 1.88 2.79 9.36
CA TRP A 51 2.25 2.32 10.69
C TRP A 51 2.23 3.44 11.71
N TYR A 52 2.83 4.59 11.39
CA TYR A 52 2.82 5.75 12.27
C TYR A 52 1.40 6.14 12.69
N LEU A 53 0.48 6.28 11.73
CA LEU A 53 -0.92 6.63 11.97
C LEU A 53 -1.64 5.55 12.79
N SER A 54 -1.31 4.27 12.55
CA SER A 54 -1.84 3.13 13.31
C SER A 54 -1.38 3.15 14.78
N PHE A 55 -0.14 3.55 15.06
CA PHE A 55 0.34 3.73 16.42
C PHE A 55 -0.28 4.95 17.08
N MET A 56 -0.41 6.07 16.35
CA MET A 56 -0.99 7.30 16.90
C MET A 56 -2.44 7.13 17.34
N ARG A 57 -3.27 6.38 16.60
CA ARG A 57 -4.65 6.09 17.02
C ARG A 57 -4.77 5.21 18.28
N MET A 58 -3.72 4.44 18.61
CA MET A 58 -3.70 3.58 19.81
C MET A 58 -3.40 4.35 21.09
N ASN A 59 -3.00 5.62 20.98
CA ASN A 59 -2.71 6.45 22.14
C ASN A 59 -3.99 6.67 22.99
N LYS A 60 -3.96 6.19 24.24
CA LYS A 60 -5.10 6.25 25.16
C LYS A 60 -5.48 7.68 25.54
N ASN A 61 -4.53 8.62 25.48
CA ASN A 61 -4.72 10.01 25.89
C ASN A 61 -5.40 10.87 24.80
N TYR A 62 -5.59 10.34 23.59
CA TYR A 62 -6.26 11.08 22.52
C TYR A 62 -7.77 10.95 22.59
N THR A 63 -8.45 12.07 22.35
CA THR A 63 -9.91 12.15 22.20
C THR A 63 -10.38 11.28 21.03
N SER A 64 -11.66 10.92 21.04
CA SER A 64 -12.26 10.15 19.94
C SER A 64 -12.13 10.86 18.59
N GLU A 65 -12.34 12.17 18.56
CA GLU A 65 -12.17 13.00 17.36
C GLU A 65 -10.73 12.93 16.81
N LYS A 66 -9.73 13.02 17.69
CA LYS A 66 -8.32 12.95 17.28
C LYS A 66 -7.94 11.55 16.78
N LYS A 67 -8.52 10.48 17.34
CA LYS A 67 -8.33 9.12 16.83
C LYS A 67 -8.97 8.94 15.46
N GLU A 68 -10.17 9.48 15.27
CA GLU A 68 -10.87 9.46 13.98
C GLU A 68 -10.07 10.21 12.91
N PHE A 69 -9.50 11.37 13.25
CA PHE A 69 -8.61 12.10 12.35
C PHE A 69 -7.45 11.24 11.82
N PHE A 70 -6.75 10.49 12.68
CA PHE A 70 -5.68 9.58 12.24
C PHE A 70 -6.20 8.42 11.37
N ILE A 71 -7.38 7.88 11.68
CA ILE A 71 -8.03 6.84 10.88
C ILE A 71 -8.35 7.39 9.49
N GLU A 72 -8.89 8.60 9.39
CA GLU A 72 -9.28 9.22 8.13
C GLU A 72 -8.07 9.55 7.24
N ILE A 73 -6.96 10.02 7.83
CA ILE A 73 -5.69 10.18 7.08
C ILE A 73 -5.17 8.81 6.61
N HIS A 74 -5.18 7.81 7.48
CA HIS A 74 -4.72 6.45 7.14
C HIS A 74 -5.51 5.89 5.94
N LYS A 75 -6.84 6.00 5.97
CA LYS A 75 -7.72 5.61 4.85
C LYS A 75 -7.39 6.39 3.58
N TRP A 76 -7.19 7.70 3.66
CA TRP A 76 -6.87 8.52 2.49
C TRP A 76 -5.53 8.17 1.86
N ILE A 77 -4.48 8.03 2.65
CA ILE A 77 -3.18 7.60 2.12
C ILE A 77 -3.31 6.20 1.51
N GLY A 78 -4.04 5.28 2.15
CA GLY A 78 -4.32 3.95 1.62
C GLY A 78 -5.00 3.96 0.25
N VAL A 79 -5.92 4.89 0.00
CA VAL A 79 -6.58 5.08 -1.30
C VAL A 79 -5.58 5.42 -2.40
N PHE A 80 -4.54 6.20 -2.11
CA PHE A 80 -3.54 6.63 -3.09
C PHE A 80 -2.33 5.67 -3.22
N LEU A 81 -2.21 4.66 -2.36
CA LEU A 81 -1.11 3.69 -2.42
C LEU A 81 -1.03 2.93 -3.77
N PRO A 82 -2.13 2.45 -4.40
CA PRO A 82 -2.04 1.83 -5.72
C PRO A 82 -1.46 2.76 -6.79
N LEU A 83 -1.83 4.04 -6.74
CA LEU A 83 -1.31 5.04 -7.68
C LEU A 83 0.17 5.31 -7.44
N SER A 84 0.58 5.49 -6.19
CA SER A 84 2.00 5.65 -5.85
C SER A 84 2.82 4.42 -6.24
N PHE A 85 2.25 3.23 -6.09
CA PHE A 85 2.87 1.97 -6.50
C PHE A 85 3.03 1.89 -8.01
N TYR A 86 2.00 2.26 -8.77
CA TYR A 86 2.08 2.33 -10.24
C TYR A 86 3.18 3.28 -10.73
N ILE A 87 3.26 4.46 -10.12
CA ILE A 87 4.31 5.46 -10.42
C ILE A 87 5.70 4.87 -10.16
N HIS A 88 5.86 4.13 -9.06
CA HIS A 88 7.14 3.51 -8.71
C HIS A 88 7.47 2.27 -9.55
N SER A 89 6.47 1.45 -9.90
CA SER A 89 6.63 0.23 -10.70
C SER A 89 5.41 0.00 -11.58
N THR A 90 5.62 0.02 -12.89
CA THR A 90 4.58 -0.24 -13.89
C THR A 90 4.29 -1.72 -14.10
N SER A 91 5.07 -2.62 -13.50
CA SER A 91 4.86 -4.07 -13.56
C SER A 91 5.11 -4.75 -12.21
N ILE A 92 4.57 -5.96 -12.04
CA ILE A 92 4.73 -6.77 -10.81
C ILE A 92 6.17 -7.29 -10.61
N GLY A 93 6.99 -7.30 -11.68
CA GLY A 93 8.37 -7.81 -11.64
C GLY A 93 8.46 -9.32 -11.45
N TYR A 94 9.63 -9.81 -11.01
CA TYR A 94 9.91 -11.24 -10.82
C TYR A 94 10.60 -11.52 -9.48
N GLY A 95 10.60 -12.79 -9.04
CA GLY A 95 11.29 -13.22 -7.82
C GLY A 95 10.78 -12.49 -6.57
N ILE A 96 11.69 -11.86 -5.81
CA ILE A 96 11.34 -11.12 -4.60
C ILE A 96 10.46 -9.90 -4.87
N LEU A 97 10.60 -9.24 -6.04
CA LEU A 97 9.74 -8.13 -6.43
C LEU A 97 8.31 -8.60 -6.67
N MET A 98 8.11 -9.74 -7.32
CA MET A 98 6.77 -10.32 -7.52
C MET A 98 6.11 -10.64 -6.18
N LEU A 99 6.86 -11.23 -5.25
CA LEU A 99 6.36 -11.53 -3.91
C LEU A 99 5.99 -10.24 -3.14
N LEU A 100 6.87 -9.24 -3.14
CA LEU A 100 6.61 -7.94 -2.51
C LEU A 100 5.37 -7.28 -3.11
N SER A 101 5.27 -7.22 -4.44
CA SER A 101 4.14 -6.65 -5.16
C SER A 101 2.84 -7.35 -4.82
N PHE A 102 2.84 -8.69 -4.80
CA PHE A 102 1.64 -9.47 -4.47
C PHE A 102 1.19 -9.23 -3.03
N VAL A 103 2.10 -9.29 -2.06
CA VAL A 103 1.78 -9.03 -0.65
C VAL A 103 1.29 -7.60 -0.45
N PHE A 104 1.91 -6.63 -1.13
CA PHE A 104 1.51 -5.23 -1.10
C PHE A 104 0.10 -5.01 -1.65
N LEU A 105 -0.18 -5.53 -2.84
CA LEU A 105 -1.49 -5.42 -3.50
C LEU A 105 -2.57 -6.16 -2.71
N LEU A 106 -2.28 -7.36 -2.20
CA LEU A 106 -3.21 -8.11 -1.36
C LEU A 106 -3.56 -7.32 -0.09
N ASN A 107 -2.57 -6.71 0.55
CA ASN A 107 -2.78 -5.91 1.75
C ASN A 107 -3.67 -4.69 1.49
N ILE A 108 -3.46 -4.00 0.37
CA ILE A 108 -4.32 -2.88 -0.06
C ILE A 108 -5.74 -3.36 -0.36
N GLY A 109 -5.88 -4.46 -1.10
CA GLY A 109 -7.18 -5.06 -1.42
C GLY A 109 -7.99 -5.37 -0.17
N ILE A 110 -7.35 -5.98 0.84
CA ILE A 110 -7.95 -6.22 2.16
C ILE A 110 -8.33 -4.89 2.84
N GLY A 111 -7.50 -3.86 2.73
CA GLY A 111 -7.78 -2.52 3.26
C GLY A 111 -9.04 -1.85 2.70
N PHE A 112 -9.49 -2.20 1.49
CA PHE A 112 -10.70 -1.64 0.89
C PHE A 112 -12.00 -2.36 1.28
N VAL A 113 -11.91 -3.50 1.96
CA VAL A 113 -13.09 -4.19 2.52
C VAL A 113 -13.84 -3.24 3.46
N ASN A 114 -15.16 -3.17 3.31
CA ASN A 114 -16.00 -2.24 4.08
C ASN A 114 -16.07 -2.64 5.57
N THR A 115 -15.19 -2.06 6.37
CA THR A 115 -15.08 -2.34 7.81
C THR A 115 -16.26 -1.80 8.62
N GLU A 116 -16.83 -0.65 8.23
CA GLU A 116 -17.91 0.02 8.97
C GLU A 116 -19.25 -0.71 8.85
N ASN A 117 -19.57 -1.25 7.66
CA ASN A 117 -20.85 -1.92 7.44
C ASN A 117 -20.79 -3.44 7.57
N LEU A 118 -19.82 -4.08 6.92
CA LEU A 118 -19.78 -5.55 6.80
C LEU A 118 -19.14 -6.18 8.04
N LEU A 119 -17.93 -5.74 8.37
CA LEU A 119 -17.15 -6.34 9.45
C LEU A 119 -17.58 -5.83 10.83
N GLY A 120 -18.07 -4.59 10.93
CA GLY A 120 -18.60 -4.02 12.17
C GLY A 120 -19.78 -4.82 12.75
N LYS A 121 -20.57 -5.49 11.90
CA LYS A 121 -21.66 -6.38 12.32
C LYS A 121 -21.19 -7.76 12.79
N HIS A 122 -19.95 -8.14 12.51
CA HIS A 122 -19.42 -9.46 12.86
C HIS A 122 -18.01 -9.40 13.48
N PRO A 123 -17.92 -9.22 14.81
CA PRO A 123 -16.65 -8.98 15.51
C PRO A 123 -15.55 -10.04 15.29
N LYS A 124 -15.93 -11.31 15.09
CA LYS A 124 -14.96 -12.39 14.82
C LYS A 124 -14.25 -12.18 13.48
N TYR A 125 -14.97 -11.82 12.43
CA TYR A 125 -14.39 -11.59 11.10
C TYR A 125 -13.55 -10.31 11.09
N PHE A 126 -13.97 -9.27 11.84
CA PHE A 126 -13.16 -8.06 12.01
C PHE A 126 -11.78 -8.37 12.61
N LYS A 127 -11.71 -9.23 13.64
CA LYS A 127 -10.44 -9.64 14.25
C LYS A 127 -9.51 -10.35 13.27
N TRP A 128 -10.05 -11.31 12.50
CA TRP A 128 -9.27 -12.01 11.47
C TRP A 128 -8.80 -11.08 10.36
N TRP A 129 -9.71 -10.23 9.85
CA TRP A 129 -9.38 -9.22 8.85
C TRP A 129 -8.24 -8.31 9.32
N LEU A 130 -8.34 -7.79 10.55
CA LEU A 130 -7.31 -6.91 11.12
C LEU A 130 -5.98 -7.64 11.30
N ALA A 131 -6.00 -8.88 11.81
CA ALA A 131 -4.80 -9.68 11.98
C ALA A 131 -4.11 -9.96 10.64
N SER A 132 -4.86 -10.37 9.62
CA SER A 132 -4.34 -10.59 8.27
C SER A 132 -3.72 -9.33 7.67
N HIS A 133 -4.41 -8.18 7.79
CA HIS A 133 -3.90 -6.90 7.31
C HIS A 133 -2.60 -6.50 8.01
N ILE A 134 -2.50 -6.67 9.33
CA ILE A 134 -1.28 -6.38 10.08
C ILE A 134 -0.13 -7.31 9.68
N ILE A 135 -0.37 -8.62 9.58
CA ILE A 135 0.67 -9.61 9.20
C ILE A 135 1.23 -9.29 7.81
N LEU A 136 0.36 -9.02 6.84
CA LEU A 136 0.79 -8.62 5.49
C LEU A 136 1.55 -7.30 5.52
N SER A 137 1.09 -6.32 6.32
CA SER A 137 1.80 -5.05 6.48
C SER A 137 3.20 -5.18 7.09
N VAL A 138 3.41 -6.14 7.99
CA VAL A 138 4.75 -6.47 8.52
C VAL A 138 5.60 -7.12 7.43
N ALA A 139 5.05 -8.06 6.68
CA ALA A 139 5.74 -8.70 5.56
C ALA A 139 6.17 -7.67 4.49
N ILE A 140 5.32 -6.68 4.19
CA ILE A 140 5.66 -5.58 3.27
C ILE A 140 6.90 -4.82 3.75
N ILE A 141 6.99 -4.46 5.04
CA ILE A 141 8.17 -3.77 5.58
C ILE A 141 9.41 -4.66 5.43
N ALA A 142 9.34 -5.93 5.82
CA ALA A 142 10.46 -6.85 5.72
C ALA A 142 10.97 -7.01 4.28
N PHE A 143 10.05 -7.26 3.33
CA PHE A 143 10.40 -7.40 1.92
C PHE A 143 10.86 -6.07 1.28
N SER A 144 10.31 -4.94 1.72
CA SER A 144 10.77 -3.62 1.26
C SER A 144 12.21 -3.36 1.70
N LEU A 145 12.58 -3.70 2.94
CA LEU A 145 13.96 -3.57 3.43
C LEU A 145 14.92 -4.49 2.66
N ILE A 146 14.52 -5.72 2.38
CA ILE A 146 15.31 -6.65 1.54
C ILE A 146 15.47 -6.08 0.13
N HIS A 147 14.39 -5.57 -0.47
CA HIS A 147 14.43 -4.96 -1.80
C HIS A 147 15.36 -3.74 -1.84
N ILE A 148 15.24 -2.82 -0.88
CA ILE A 148 16.13 -1.66 -0.73
C ILE A 148 17.58 -2.12 -0.62
N TRP A 149 17.87 -3.11 0.24
CA TRP A 149 19.22 -3.65 0.38
C TRP A 149 19.75 -4.21 -0.95
N ILE A 150 18.95 -4.99 -1.68
CA ILE A 150 19.36 -5.52 -2.99
C ILE A 150 19.68 -4.39 -3.97
N VAL A 151 18.79 -3.39 -4.07
CA VAL A 151 18.96 -2.27 -5.00
C VAL A 151 20.18 -1.42 -4.67
N PHE A 152 20.52 -1.21 -3.39
CA PHE A 152 21.67 -0.38 -3.02
C PHE A 152 23.02 -1.08 -3.11
N PHE A 153 23.06 -2.42 -3.00
CA PHE A 153 24.31 -3.17 -2.95
C PHE A 153 24.60 -4.00 -4.20
N TYR A 154 23.59 -4.28 -5.04
CA TYR A 154 23.74 -5.20 -6.17
C TYR A 154 23.25 -4.64 -7.52
N ASN A 155 22.74 -3.40 -7.57
CA ASN A 155 22.53 -2.64 -8.81
C ASN A 155 23.55 -1.50 -8.89
#